data_AF-A0A0C2FTU2-F1
#
_entry.id   AF-A0A0C2FTU2-F1
#
_cell.length_a   1.000
_cell.length_b   1.000
_cell.length_c   1.000
_cell.angle_alpha   90.00
_cell.angle_beta   90.00
_cell.angle_gamma   90.00
#
_symmetry.space_group_name_H-M   'P 1'
#
loop_
_entity.id
_entity.type
_entity.pdbx_description
1 polymer ?
#
loop_
_entity_poly.entity_id
_entity_poly.type
_entity_poly.pdbx_seq_one_letter_code
_entity_poly.pdbx_strand_id
1 'polypeptide(L)'
;MAPKWKPFLNVFEAKIKDRKARLHFGKAPATVAGKYLCEVRGEDAPPVLRLPTGAMFHEVPGARPPKVIGGVRTVKKGGSLELRCPVFAYPQAWVRWERDGAAIEPNPSISYDGDNVILSHVDTNMAGTYTCIADNSFPMFVDGPSMPHQLIFEQKVTVNP
;
A
#
# COMPACT_ATOMS: atom_id res chain seq x y z
N MET A 1 -11.07 15.17 6.54
CA MET A 1 -10.30 16.42 6.30
C MET A 1 -10.95 17.24 5.18
N ALA A 2 -10.89 18.57 5.26
CA ALA A 2 -11.58 19.47 4.33
C ALA A 2 -10.75 19.73 3.05
N PRO A 3 -11.38 19.78 1.86
CA PRO A 3 -10.71 20.13 0.62
C PRO A 3 -10.36 21.62 0.58
N LYS A 4 -9.14 21.92 0.13
CA LYS A 4 -8.54 23.26 0.05
C LYS A 4 -8.24 23.59 -1.40
N TRP A 5 -8.38 24.85 -1.82
CA TRP A 5 -8.11 25.27 -3.20
C TRP A 5 -6.92 26.23 -3.28
N LYS A 6 -6.10 26.13 -4.34
CA LYS A 6 -4.92 26.98 -4.57
C LYS A 6 -4.93 27.69 -5.93
N PRO A 7 -4.87 29.03 -6.00
CA PRO A 7 -4.00 29.78 -6.89
C PRO A 7 -2.60 29.89 -6.26
N PHE A 8 -1.57 30.22 -7.04
CA PHE A 8 -0.14 30.07 -6.70
C PHE A 8 0.38 30.75 -5.40
N LEU A 9 -0.44 31.41 -4.56
CA LEU A 9 -0.02 31.96 -3.26
C LEU A 9 -1.10 32.09 -2.14
N ASN A 10 -2.37 31.68 -2.30
CA ASN A 10 -3.41 31.86 -1.26
C ASN A 10 -4.34 30.64 -1.09
N VAL A 11 -4.42 30.03 0.09
CA VAL A 11 -5.25 28.84 0.31
C VAL A 11 -6.67 29.20 0.73
N PHE A 12 -7.69 28.76 -0.01
CA PHE A 12 -9.10 28.94 0.33
C PHE A 12 -9.71 27.64 0.86
N GLU A 13 -10.27 27.66 2.07
CA GLU A 13 -10.95 26.49 2.64
C GLU A 13 -12.36 26.33 2.06
N ALA A 14 -12.67 25.13 1.53
CA ALA A 14 -13.98 24.86 0.95
C ALA A 14 -14.97 24.31 1.99
N LYS A 15 -16.24 24.69 1.83
CA LYS A 15 -17.34 24.08 2.58
C LYS A 15 -17.78 22.79 1.88
N ILE A 16 -17.85 21.68 2.63
CA ILE A 16 -18.38 20.41 2.14
C ILE A 16 -19.86 20.34 2.47
N LYS A 17 -20.71 20.12 1.46
CA LYS A 17 -22.13 19.80 1.62
C LYS A 17 -22.52 18.74 0.59
N ASP A 18 -23.27 17.73 0.99
CA ASP A 18 -23.73 16.64 0.11
C ASP A 18 -22.60 15.94 -0.66
N ARG A 19 -21.46 15.67 0.03
CA ARG A 19 -20.23 15.11 -0.56
C ARG A 19 -19.62 15.93 -1.70
N LYS A 20 -19.96 17.22 -1.81
CA LYS A 20 -19.40 18.15 -2.81
C LYS A 20 -18.67 19.29 -2.12
N ALA A 21 -17.42 19.52 -2.53
CA ALA A 21 -16.66 20.71 -2.19
C ALA A 21 -17.06 21.86 -3.12
N ARG A 22 -17.37 23.03 -2.58
CA ARG A 22 -17.65 24.22 -3.39
C ARG A 22 -16.79 25.39 -2.94
N LEU A 23 -16.09 26.00 -3.89
CA LEU A 23 -15.44 27.29 -3.71
C LEU A 23 -16.39 28.39 -4.23
N HIS A 24 -16.72 29.37 -3.39
CA HIS A 24 -17.65 30.45 -3.73
C HIS A 24 -16.95 31.79 -3.48
N PHE A 25 -16.79 32.59 -4.55
CA PHE A 25 -16.10 33.89 -4.52
C PHE A 25 -17.00 35.09 -4.13
N GLY A 26 -18.32 34.94 -4.09
CA GLY A 26 -19.25 36.04 -3.81
C GLY A 26 -19.11 37.20 -4.80
N LYS A 27 -19.24 38.45 -4.32
CA LYS A 27 -18.87 39.65 -5.08
C LYS A 27 -17.36 39.88 -4.95
N ALA A 28 -16.60 39.45 -5.94
CA ALA A 28 -15.14 39.47 -5.88
C ALA A 28 -14.54 40.53 -6.83
N PRO A 29 -13.45 41.21 -6.43
CA PRO A 29 -12.75 42.15 -7.30
C PRO A 29 -12.01 41.43 -8.44
N ALA A 30 -11.77 42.11 -9.56
CA ALA A 30 -11.07 41.51 -10.72
C ALA A 30 -9.66 40.98 -10.39
N THR A 31 -9.04 41.47 -9.31
CA THR A 31 -7.73 41.02 -8.83
C THR A 31 -7.69 39.57 -8.37
N VAL A 32 -8.85 38.95 -8.09
CA VAL A 32 -8.92 37.52 -7.77
C VAL A 32 -9.15 36.65 -9.01
N ALA A 33 -9.15 37.18 -10.23
CA ALA A 33 -9.23 36.35 -11.42
C ALA A 33 -7.96 35.50 -11.59
N GLY A 34 -8.10 34.21 -11.87
CA GLY A 34 -6.96 33.31 -12.02
C GLY A 34 -7.36 31.84 -12.18
N LYS A 35 -6.35 30.97 -12.33
CA LYS A 35 -6.52 29.52 -12.30
C LYS A 35 -6.53 29.02 -10.86
N TYR A 36 -7.47 28.13 -10.53
CA TYR A 36 -7.65 27.55 -9.21
C TYR A 36 -7.61 26.02 -9.29
N LEU A 37 -6.91 25.39 -8.34
CA LEU A 37 -6.84 23.93 -8.18
C LEU A 37 -7.69 23.47 -7.00
N CYS A 38 -8.46 22.38 -7.13
CA CYS A 38 -9.08 21.67 -6.00
C CYS A 38 -8.10 20.66 -5.43
N GLU A 39 -7.82 20.72 -4.14
CA GLU A 39 -7.05 19.69 -3.44
C GLU A 39 -7.91 19.09 -2.33
N VAL A 40 -8.29 17.82 -2.46
CA VAL A 40 -9.00 17.06 -1.41
C VAL A 40 -7.98 16.17 -0.71
N ARG A 41 -7.79 16.34 0.61
CA ARG A 41 -6.95 15.45 1.42
C ARG A 41 -7.84 14.49 2.20
N GLY A 42 -7.63 13.19 2.00
CA GLY A 42 -8.26 12.14 2.80
C GLY A 42 -7.61 12.07 4.18
N GLU A 43 -8.14 11.22 5.07
CA GLU A 43 -7.31 10.71 6.16
C GLU A 43 -6.35 9.71 5.53
N ASP A 44 -5.21 10.22 5.07
CA ASP A 44 -4.16 9.44 4.44
C ASP A 44 -3.46 8.62 5.55
N ALA A 45 -3.95 7.40 5.77
CA ALA A 45 -3.35 6.48 6.72
C ALA A 45 -2.25 5.67 6.01
N PRO A 46 -1.08 5.44 6.66
CA PRO A 46 -0.11 4.50 6.14
C PRO A 46 -0.76 3.10 5.99
N PRO A 47 -0.22 2.25 5.10
CA PRO A 47 -0.64 0.86 5.04
C PRO A 47 -0.48 0.22 6.42
N VAL A 48 -1.52 -0.49 6.86
CA VAL A 48 -1.52 -1.25 8.11
C VAL A 48 -1.71 -2.73 7.81
N LEU A 49 -1.03 -3.58 8.57
CA LEU A 49 -1.17 -5.03 8.49
C LEU A 49 -2.38 -5.49 9.32
N ARG A 50 -3.34 -6.20 8.71
CA ARG A 50 -4.55 -6.74 9.36
C ARG A 50 -4.55 -8.27 9.36
N LEU A 51 -4.01 -8.86 10.41
CA LEU A 51 -3.89 -10.32 10.51
C LEU A 51 -5.11 -10.98 11.17
N PRO A 52 -5.44 -12.24 10.82
CA PRO A 52 -6.38 -13.04 11.57
C PRO A 52 -5.97 -13.21 13.04
N THR A 53 -6.95 -13.39 13.92
CA THR A 53 -6.70 -13.65 15.34
C THR A 53 -5.83 -14.89 15.52
N GLY A 54 -4.77 -14.78 16.34
CA GLY A 54 -3.84 -15.88 16.61
C GLY A 54 -2.69 -16.05 15.62
N ALA A 55 -2.53 -15.14 14.65
CA ALA A 55 -1.32 -15.11 13.81
C ALA A 55 -0.07 -14.81 14.64
N MET A 56 1.00 -15.57 14.40
CA MET A 56 2.32 -15.33 15.00
C MET A 56 3.17 -14.46 14.08
N PHE A 57 3.70 -13.37 14.62
CA PHE A 57 4.58 -12.45 13.92
C PHE A 57 5.46 -11.67 14.89
N HIS A 58 6.53 -11.07 14.36
CA HIS A 58 7.45 -10.23 15.12
C HIS A 58 7.61 -8.90 14.41
N GLU A 59 7.36 -7.81 15.12
CA GLU A 59 7.74 -6.48 14.65
C GLU A 59 9.26 -6.34 14.66
N VAL A 60 9.80 -5.63 13.68
CA VAL A 60 11.23 -5.31 13.61
C VAL A 60 11.44 -3.89 14.13
N PRO A 61 11.96 -3.71 15.37
CA PRO A 61 12.11 -2.38 15.95
C PRO A 61 13.05 -1.50 15.13
N GLY A 62 12.66 -0.25 14.89
CA GLY A 62 13.48 0.72 14.16
C GLY A 62 13.56 0.53 12.65
N ALA A 63 12.85 -0.45 12.07
CA ALA A 63 12.80 -0.64 10.63
C ALA A 63 12.16 0.56 9.91
N ARG A 64 12.74 0.96 8.78
CA ARG A 64 12.20 1.97 7.86
C ARG A 64 12.33 1.46 6.42
N PRO A 65 11.23 1.13 5.72
CA PRO A 65 9.83 1.19 6.19
C PRO A 65 9.51 0.18 7.32
N PRO A 66 8.36 0.33 8.01
CA PRO A 66 7.87 -0.66 8.97
C PRO A 66 7.91 -2.07 8.40
N LYS A 67 8.49 -3.00 9.18
CA LYS A 67 8.70 -4.38 8.78
C LYS A 67 8.17 -5.34 9.83
N VAL A 68 7.46 -6.36 9.37
CA VAL A 68 6.93 -7.44 10.19
C VAL A 68 7.39 -8.78 9.61
N ILE A 69 7.84 -9.67 10.48
CA ILE A 69 8.22 -11.04 10.13
C ILE A 69 7.09 -11.97 10.58
N GLY A 70 6.39 -12.57 9.61
CA GLY A 70 5.36 -13.57 9.85
C GLY A 70 5.92 -14.94 10.21
N GLY A 71 5.04 -15.83 10.67
CA GLY A 71 5.39 -17.21 10.97
C GLY A 71 5.82 -18.02 9.73
N VAL A 72 6.62 -19.06 9.97
CA VAL A 72 7.06 -20.00 8.93
C VAL A 72 5.84 -20.72 8.33
N ARG A 73 5.86 -20.87 7.00
CA ARG A 73 4.91 -21.69 6.24
C ARG A 73 5.64 -22.91 5.71
N THR A 74 5.11 -24.08 6.02
CA THR A 74 5.68 -25.35 5.55
C THR A 74 4.70 -26.02 4.61
N VAL A 75 5.18 -26.41 3.43
CA VAL A 75 4.39 -27.08 2.40
C VAL A 75 5.13 -28.33 1.94
N LYS A 76 4.42 -29.40 1.60
CA LYS A 76 5.03 -30.61 1.04
C LYS A 76 5.32 -30.39 -0.45
N LYS A 77 6.38 -31.03 -0.96
CA LYS A 77 6.69 -31.05 -2.39
C LYS A 77 5.46 -31.52 -3.19
N GLY A 78 5.19 -30.85 -4.30
CA GLY A 78 4.00 -31.05 -5.15
C GLY A 78 2.71 -30.41 -4.61
N GLY A 79 2.71 -29.89 -3.38
CA GLY A 79 1.56 -29.21 -2.79
C GLY A 79 1.35 -27.79 -3.31
N SER A 80 0.37 -27.10 -2.70
CA SER A 80 0.06 -25.70 -2.96
C SER A 80 0.00 -24.89 -1.67
N LEU A 81 0.31 -23.59 -1.76
CA LEU A 81 0.32 -22.66 -0.65
C LEU A 81 -0.15 -21.29 -1.12
N GLU A 82 -1.12 -20.70 -0.42
CA GLU A 82 -1.52 -19.30 -0.58
C GLU A 82 -0.72 -18.45 0.41
N LEU A 83 0.06 -17.50 -0.11
CA LEU A 83 0.74 -16.47 0.66
C LEU A 83 -0.09 -15.19 0.60
N ARG A 84 -0.65 -14.81 1.74
CA ARG A 84 -1.49 -13.62 1.84
C ARG A 84 -0.66 -12.37 2.06
N CYS A 85 -1.07 -11.27 1.43
CA CYS A 85 -0.63 -9.94 1.82
C CYS A 85 -1.78 -9.20 2.52
N PRO A 86 -1.90 -9.31 3.85
CA PRO A 86 -3.07 -8.83 4.57
C PRO A 86 -2.91 -7.33 4.89
N VAL A 87 -2.70 -6.51 3.86
CA VAL A 87 -2.51 -5.07 4.01
C VAL A 87 -3.82 -4.33 3.75
N PHE A 88 -4.08 -3.32 4.58
CA PHE A 88 -5.15 -2.36 4.40
C PHE A 88 -4.55 -0.97 4.28
N ALA A 89 -4.88 -0.24 3.21
CA ALA A 89 -4.33 1.09 2.95
C ALA A 89 -5.36 2.00 2.27
N TYR A 90 -5.26 3.30 2.51
CA TYR A 90 -6.02 4.32 1.78
C TYR A 90 -5.13 5.51 1.40
N PRO A 91 -5.00 5.85 0.09
CA PRO A 91 -5.49 5.12 -1.08
C PRO A 91 -5.01 3.66 -1.13
N GLN A 92 -5.67 2.82 -1.95
CA GLN A 92 -5.28 1.42 -2.09
C GLN A 92 -3.79 1.33 -2.44
N ALA A 93 -3.06 0.51 -1.69
CA ALA A 93 -1.64 0.30 -1.92
C ALA A 93 -1.44 -0.50 -3.21
N TRP A 94 -0.36 -0.19 -3.91
CA TRP A 94 0.19 -1.11 -4.90
C TRP A 94 0.99 -2.18 -4.16
N VAL A 95 0.68 -3.45 -4.43
CA VAL A 95 1.34 -4.60 -3.81
C VAL A 95 2.27 -5.25 -4.83
N ARG A 96 3.48 -5.56 -4.38
CA ARG A 96 4.44 -6.36 -5.13
C ARG A 96 5.09 -7.41 -4.23
N TRP A 97 5.51 -8.51 -4.85
CA TRP A 97 6.10 -9.64 -4.16
C TRP A 97 7.53 -9.88 -4.62
N GLU A 98 8.38 -10.20 -3.65
CA GLU A 98 9.75 -10.65 -3.86
C GLU A 98 9.98 -12.01 -3.20
N ARG A 99 10.87 -12.82 -3.76
CA ARG A 99 11.45 -14.01 -3.13
C ARG A 99 12.95 -13.79 -2.99
N ASP A 100 13.43 -13.80 -1.76
CA ASP A 100 14.85 -13.61 -1.42
C ASP A 100 15.45 -12.34 -2.07
N GLY A 101 14.65 -11.27 -2.11
CA GLY A 101 15.04 -9.96 -2.66
C GLY A 101 14.92 -9.84 -4.19
N ALA A 102 14.48 -10.88 -4.89
CA ALA A 102 14.20 -10.84 -6.33
C ALA A 102 12.70 -10.78 -6.60
N ALA A 103 12.27 -9.96 -7.57
CA ALA A 103 10.88 -9.89 -7.98
C ALA A 103 10.35 -11.27 -8.43
N ILE A 104 9.11 -11.58 -8.06
CA ILE A 104 8.46 -12.83 -8.45
C ILE A 104 7.69 -12.64 -9.75
N GLU A 105 8.10 -13.38 -10.78
CA GLU A 105 7.38 -13.41 -12.06
C GLU A 105 6.36 -14.55 -12.10
N PRO A 106 5.14 -14.31 -12.64
CA PRO A 106 4.16 -15.35 -12.88
C PRO A 106 4.72 -16.47 -13.74
N ASN A 107 4.40 -17.72 -13.40
CA ASN A 107 4.77 -18.90 -14.15
C ASN A 107 3.78 -20.05 -13.82
N PRO A 108 3.89 -21.25 -14.43
CA PRO A 108 2.93 -22.32 -14.16
C PRO A 108 2.81 -22.74 -12.68
N SER A 109 3.84 -22.50 -11.87
CA SER A 109 3.86 -22.80 -10.43
C SER A 109 3.58 -21.59 -9.54
N ILE A 110 3.49 -20.37 -10.09
CA ILE A 110 3.29 -19.14 -9.34
C ILE A 110 2.27 -18.26 -10.05
N SER A 111 1.16 -17.97 -9.37
CA SER A 111 0.11 -17.08 -9.86
C SER A 111 -0.28 -16.06 -8.80
N TYR A 112 -0.95 -15.00 -9.24
CA TYR A 112 -1.47 -13.93 -8.37
C TYR A 112 -2.99 -14.07 -8.23
N ASP A 113 -3.50 -13.88 -7.01
CA ASP A 113 -4.93 -13.76 -6.70
C ASP A 113 -5.15 -12.47 -5.89
N GLY A 114 -5.53 -11.40 -6.60
CA GLY A 114 -5.49 -10.05 -6.04
C GLY A 114 -4.07 -9.68 -5.59
N ASP A 115 -3.93 -9.35 -4.32
CA ASP A 115 -2.64 -9.00 -3.68
C ASP A 115 -1.90 -10.22 -3.12
N ASN A 116 -2.42 -11.44 -3.30
CA ASN A 116 -1.86 -12.68 -2.77
C ASN A 116 -1.07 -13.44 -3.85
N VAL A 117 -0.09 -14.24 -3.42
CA VAL A 117 0.64 -15.17 -4.29
C VAL A 117 0.20 -16.59 -4.00
N ILE A 118 -0.18 -17.32 -5.05
CA ILE A 118 -0.50 -18.74 -5.00
C ILE A 118 0.69 -19.51 -5.59
N LEU A 119 1.30 -20.35 -4.75
CA LEU A 119 2.30 -21.32 -5.14
C LEU A 119 1.61 -22.66 -5.40
N SER A 120 1.87 -23.27 -6.55
CA SER A 120 1.32 -24.57 -6.96
C SER A 120 2.42 -25.50 -7.43
N HIS A 121 2.22 -26.81 -7.26
CA HIS A 121 3.23 -27.82 -7.58
C HIS A 121 4.59 -27.50 -6.97
N VAL A 122 4.59 -27.12 -5.68
CA VAL A 122 5.76 -26.56 -5.01
C VAL A 122 6.96 -27.51 -5.05
N ASP A 123 8.13 -27.00 -5.43
CA ASP A 123 9.40 -27.74 -5.38
C ASP A 123 10.39 -27.06 -4.40
N THR A 124 11.47 -27.73 -4.03
CA THR A 124 12.45 -27.28 -3.04
C THR A 124 13.14 -25.97 -3.44
N ASN A 125 13.26 -25.69 -4.74
CA ASN A 125 13.78 -24.42 -5.27
C ASN A 125 12.79 -23.24 -5.10
N MET A 126 11.56 -23.51 -4.64
CA MET A 126 10.58 -22.49 -4.28
C MET A 126 10.59 -22.17 -2.78
N ALA A 127 11.42 -22.85 -1.97
CA ALA A 127 11.69 -22.39 -0.61
C ALA A 127 12.39 -21.03 -0.63
N GLY A 128 12.16 -20.21 0.39
CA GLY A 128 12.73 -18.86 0.46
C GLY A 128 11.95 -17.94 1.38
N THR A 129 12.39 -16.70 1.47
CA THR A 129 11.66 -15.63 2.16
C THR A 129 10.84 -14.87 1.13
N TYR A 130 9.52 -14.99 1.24
CA TYR A 130 8.58 -14.26 0.41
C TYR A 130 8.20 -12.96 1.09
N THR A 131 8.40 -11.86 0.40
CA THR A 131 8.22 -10.51 0.93
C THR A 131 7.09 -9.82 0.19
N CYS A 132 6.00 -9.52 0.89
CA CYS A 132 5.00 -8.59 0.40
C CYS A 132 5.44 -7.16 0.73
N ILE A 133 5.44 -6.30 -0.29
CA ILE A 133 5.75 -4.88 -0.17
C ILE A 133 4.52 -4.12 -0.64
N ALA A 134 3.82 -3.49 0.30
CA ALA A 134 2.67 -2.67 0.02
C ALA A 134 3.06 -1.20 0.08
N ASP A 135 2.82 -0.49 -1.01
CA ASP A 135 3.21 0.91 -1.19
C ASP A 135 1.96 1.76 -1.49
N ASN A 136 1.64 2.70 -0.59
CA ASN A 136 0.60 3.71 -0.85
C ASN A 136 1.18 5.13 -0.94
N SER A 137 2.46 5.27 -1.27
CA SER A 137 3.14 6.55 -1.35
C SER A 137 2.43 7.53 -2.30
N PHE A 138 2.04 8.69 -1.78
CA PHE A 138 1.30 9.71 -2.51
C PHE A 138 2.00 11.08 -2.43
N PRO A 139 1.84 11.94 -3.45
CA PRO A 139 2.45 13.27 -3.45
C PRO A 139 1.84 14.19 -2.39
N MET A 140 2.69 14.89 -1.63
CA MET A 140 2.21 15.84 -0.60
C MET A 140 1.54 17.10 -1.18
N PHE A 141 1.81 17.41 -2.46
CA PHE A 141 1.22 18.48 -3.26
C PHE A 141 1.38 18.15 -4.75
N VAL A 142 0.58 18.77 -5.63
CA VAL A 142 0.66 18.56 -7.10
C VAL A 142 2.08 18.84 -7.59
N ASP A 143 2.70 17.83 -8.20
CA ASP A 143 4.09 17.80 -8.70
C ASP A 143 5.21 17.75 -7.62
N GLY A 144 4.86 17.48 -6.36
CA GLY A 144 5.82 17.30 -5.26
C GLY A 144 6.35 15.87 -5.10
N PRO A 145 7.39 15.67 -4.25
CA PRO A 145 7.85 14.33 -3.91
C PRO A 145 6.75 13.53 -3.18
N SER A 146 6.67 12.23 -3.49
CA SER A 146 5.79 11.32 -2.77
C SER A 146 6.28 11.13 -1.34
N MET A 147 5.36 11.21 -0.38
CA MET A 147 5.64 10.78 0.98
C MET A 147 5.71 9.25 1.00
N PRO A 148 6.82 8.63 1.45
CA PRO A 148 6.98 7.19 1.39
C PRO A 148 6.12 6.49 2.44
N HIS A 149 5.16 5.70 1.98
CA HIS A 149 4.25 4.94 2.82
C HIS A 149 4.30 3.47 2.41
N GLN A 150 5.34 2.79 2.87
CA GLN A 150 5.54 1.37 2.62
C GLN A 150 5.36 0.56 3.90
N LEU A 151 4.85 -0.66 3.76
CA LEU A 151 4.84 -1.68 4.80
C LEU A 151 5.36 -3.00 4.20
N ILE A 152 6.29 -3.63 4.92
CA ILE A 152 6.93 -4.88 4.51
C ILE A 152 6.45 -6.03 5.40
N PHE A 153 5.97 -7.10 4.78
CA PHE A 153 5.61 -8.34 5.45
C PHE A 153 6.42 -9.50 4.87
N GLU A 154 7.29 -10.10 5.69
CA GLU A 154 8.13 -11.23 5.30
C GLU A 154 7.56 -12.55 5.82
N GLN A 155 7.52 -13.55 4.96
CA GLN A 155 7.06 -14.88 5.29
C GLN A 155 8.06 -15.93 4.80
N LYS A 156 8.64 -16.67 5.74
CA LYS A 156 9.55 -17.77 5.41
C LYS A 156 8.78 -18.99 4.96
N VAL A 157 9.10 -19.50 3.77
CA VAL A 157 8.53 -20.73 3.21
C VAL A 157 9.58 -21.84 3.23
N THR A 158 9.21 -22.99 3.79
CA THR A 158 10.01 -24.22 3.78
C THR A 158 9.26 -25.32 3.04
N VAL A 159 9.99 -26.12 2.26
CA VAL A 159 9.41 -27.23 1.50
C VAL A 159 9.90 -28.55 2.09
N ASN A 160 8.96 -29.39 2.52
CA ASN A 160 9.26 -30.74 2.97
C ASN A 160 9.29 -31.68 1.75
N PRO A 161 10.25 -32.62 1.69
CA PRO A 161 10.30 -33.64 0.64
C PRO A 161 9.01 -34.45 0.50
#